data_AF-A0A924UNJ8-F1
#
_entry.id   AF-A0A924UNJ8-F1
#
_cell.length_a   1.000
_cell.length_b   1.000
_cell.length_c   1.000
_cell.angle_alpha   90.00
_cell.angle_beta   90.00
_cell.angle_gamma   90.00
#
_symmetry.space_group_name_H-M   'P 1'
#
loop_
_entity.id
_entity.type
_entity.pdbx_description
1 polymer ?
#
loop_
_entity_poly.entity_id
_entity_poly.type
_entity_poly.pdbx_seq_one_letter_code
_entity_poly.pdbx_strand_id
1 'polypeptide(L)'
;MRKFIVYATVFSIIGFQISCKKTASEFCGGKNPAESLSWLKTKIQNLNTSTLCQSISRSKYKNQTVFILSSCDPLAIGIPVLYNCEGNQLKLTDAEYQNLGFTGGIELIWKNK
;
A
#
# COMPACT_ATOMS: atom_id res chain seq x y z
N MET A 1 -40.79 46.78 36.02
CA MET A 1 -41.34 45.43 36.23
C MET A 1 -41.41 44.71 34.90
N ARG A 2 -40.56 43.69 34.67
CA ARG A 2 -40.91 42.37 34.08
C ARG A 2 -39.60 41.56 33.97
N LYS A 3 -39.45 40.55 34.82
CA LYS A 3 -38.40 39.52 34.76
C LYS A 3 -38.87 38.44 33.78
N PHE A 4 -38.02 37.98 32.85
CA PHE A 4 -38.00 36.64 32.23
C PHE A 4 -36.60 36.50 31.58
N ILE A 5 -35.55 35.98 32.22
CA ILE A 5 -35.23 34.57 32.53
C ILE A 5 -35.12 33.67 31.28
N VAL A 6 -33.85 33.46 30.87
CA VAL A 6 -33.18 32.19 30.55
C VAL A 6 -33.35 31.53 29.16
N TYR A 7 -32.19 31.49 28.48
CA TYR A 7 -31.59 30.44 27.64
C TYR A 7 -32.41 29.77 26.52
N ALA A 8 -31.93 29.92 25.29
CA ALA A 8 -31.78 28.78 24.38
C ALA A 8 -30.59 29.05 23.43
N THR A 9 -29.50 28.39 23.76
CA THR A 9 -28.19 28.35 23.10
C THR A 9 -28.26 28.05 21.60
N VAL A 10 -27.62 28.93 20.81
CA VAL A 10 -26.82 28.68 19.60
C VAL A 10 -27.02 27.31 18.94
N PHE A 11 -27.93 27.24 17.98
CA PHE A 11 -28.05 26.12 17.04
C PHE A 11 -27.09 26.33 15.87
N SER A 12 -25.78 26.33 16.14
CA SER A 12 -24.77 26.24 15.08
C SER A 12 -24.55 24.76 14.80
N ILE A 13 -25.42 24.20 13.95
CA ILE A 13 -25.17 22.90 13.31
C ILE A 13 -24.03 23.15 12.31
N ILE A 14 -22.80 23.09 12.84
CA ILE A 14 -21.62 22.87 12.02
C ILE A 14 -21.79 21.46 11.49
N GLY A 15 -22.29 21.35 10.26
CA GLY A 15 -22.30 20.12 9.48
C GLY A 15 -20.86 19.67 9.32
N PHE A 16 -20.40 18.85 10.25
CA PHE A 16 -19.13 18.15 10.20
C PHE A 16 -19.27 17.09 9.10
N GLN A 17 -19.14 17.53 7.85
CA GLN A 17 -18.95 16.65 6.71
C GLN A 17 -17.57 16.01 6.89
N ILE A 18 -17.50 14.95 7.70
CA ILE A 18 -16.38 14.03 7.70
C ILE A 18 -16.39 13.37 6.32
N SER A 19 -15.73 14.03 5.37
CA SER A 19 -15.30 13.40 4.12
C SER A 19 -14.23 12.39 4.50
N CYS A 20 -14.64 11.21 4.96
CA CYS A 20 -13.76 10.07 5.09
C CYS A 20 -13.53 9.50 3.69
N LYS A 21 -12.80 10.24 2.86
CA LYS A 21 -12.08 9.60 1.74
C LYS A 21 -10.87 8.91 2.36
N LYS A 22 -11.08 7.77 3.02
CA LYS A 22 -10.02 6.80 3.26
C LYS A 22 -9.59 6.30 1.89
N THR A 23 -8.67 7.03 1.29
CA THR A 23 -8.05 6.62 0.03
C THR A 23 -7.38 5.28 0.31
N ALA A 24 -7.55 4.29 -0.58
CA ALA A 24 -6.91 2.98 -0.42
C ALA A 24 -5.38 3.07 -0.20
N SER A 25 -4.78 4.21 -0.54
CA SER A 25 -3.43 4.65 -0.20
C SER A 25 -3.12 4.64 1.30
N GLU A 26 -4.03 5.10 2.18
CA GLU A 26 -3.78 5.20 3.63
C GLU A 26 -3.55 3.84 4.31
N PHE A 27 -3.94 2.73 3.66
CA PHE A 27 -3.69 1.36 4.13
C PHE A 27 -2.88 0.51 3.13
N CYS A 28 -2.19 1.13 2.17
CA CYS A 28 -1.45 0.44 1.10
C CYS A 28 -2.22 -0.72 0.48
N GLY A 29 -3.47 -0.41 0.09
CA GLY A 29 -4.37 -1.33 -0.58
C GLY A 29 -5.15 -2.29 0.33
N GLY A 30 -5.03 -2.16 1.66
CA GLY A 30 -5.86 -2.91 2.61
C GLY A 30 -5.79 -4.42 2.43
N LYS A 31 -6.92 -5.13 2.46
CA LYS A 31 -6.96 -6.59 2.32
C LYS A 31 -6.71 -7.09 0.90
N ASN A 32 -6.98 -6.27 -0.12
CA ASN A 32 -6.82 -6.66 -1.51
C ASN A 32 -6.10 -5.54 -2.29
N PRO A 33 -4.77 -5.44 -2.16
CA PRO A 33 -4.01 -4.38 -2.80
C PRO A 33 -4.00 -4.49 -4.32
N ALA A 34 -4.11 -5.69 -4.90
CA ALA A 34 -4.13 -5.90 -6.35
C ALA A 34 -5.34 -5.24 -7.04
N GLU A 35 -6.46 -5.13 -6.34
CA GLU A 35 -7.68 -4.48 -6.86
C GLU A 35 -7.76 -3.00 -6.50
N SER A 36 -7.26 -2.63 -5.32
CA SER A 36 -7.47 -1.30 -4.75
C SER A 36 -6.36 -0.30 -5.08
N LEU A 37 -5.16 -0.77 -5.46
CA LEU A 37 -4.07 0.09 -5.91
C LEU A 37 -3.98 0.06 -7.44
N SER A 38 -4.36 1.17 -8.09
CA SER A 38 -4.38 1.27 -9.55
C SER A 38 -3.02 0.94 -10.19
N TRP A 39 -1.93 1.46 -9.62
CA TRP A 39 -0.58 1.20 -10.13
C TRP A 39 -0.21 -0.29 -10.07
N LEU A 40 -0.65 -0.98 -9.01
CA LEU A 40 -0.35 -2.40 -8.80
C LEU A 40 -1.17 -3.26 -9.77
N LYS A 41 -2.44 -2.91 -9.98
CA LYS A 41 -3.28 -3.53 -10.99
C LYS A 41 -2.65 -3.44 -12.38
N THR A 42 -2.21 -2.25 -12.79
CA THR A 42 -1.52 -2.03 -14.07
C THR A 42 -0.20 -2.81 -14.13
N LYS A 43 0.57 -2.83 -13.04
CA LYS A 43 1.82 -3.60 -12.97
C LYS A 43 1.55 -5.09 -13.19
N ILE A 44 0.55 -5.66 -12.52
CA ILE A 44 0.15 -7.06 -12.67
C ILE A 44 -0.29 -7.36 -14.11
N GLN A 45 -1.09 -6.49 -14.73
CA GLN A 45 -1.49 -6.64 -16.13
C GLN A 45 -0.28 -6.68 -17.08
N ASN A 46 0.72 -5.82 -16.85
CA ASN A 46 1.96 -5.81 -17.63
C ASN A 46 2.82 -7.05 -17.39
N LEU A 47 2.81 -7.61 -16.18
CA LEU A 47 3.57 -8.83 -15.86
C LEU A 47 2.90 -10.10 -16.39
N ASN A 48 1.57 -10.10 -16.57
CA ASN A 48 0.85 -11.23 -17.16
C ASN A 48 1.24 -11.49 -18.63
N THR A 49 1.79 -10.51 -19.35
CA THR A 49 2.27 -10.69 -20.72
C THR A 49 3.68 -11.30 -20.79
N SER A 50 4.36 -11.41 -19.65
CA SER A 50 5.72 -11.95 -19.54
C SER A 50 5.70 -13.48 -19.53
N THR A 51 6.69 -14.09 -20.19
CA THR A 51 6.95 -15.54 -20.10
C THR A 51 7.73 -15.92 -18.84
N LEU A 52 8.28 -14.96 -18.10
CA LEU A 52 9.07 -15.19 -16.88
C LEU A 52 8.16 -15.51 -15.70
N CYS A 53 8.60 -16.39 -14.80
CA CYS A 53 7.91 -16.62 -13.52
C CYS A 53 8.12 -15.39 -12.62
N GLN A 54 7.06 -14.64 -12.32
CA GLN A 54 7.15 -13.43 -11.50
C GLN A 54 6.08 -13.44 -10.40
N SER A 55 6.43 -12.90 -9.25
CA SER A 55 5.50 -12.71 -8.12
C SER A 55 5.61 -11.29 -7.56
N ILE A 56 4.50 -10.83 -6.98
CA ILE A 56 4.45 -9.65 -6.15
C ILE A 56 4.00 -10.07 -4.75
N SER A 57 4.82 -9.75 -3.76
CA SER A 57 4.49 -9.93 -2.34
C SER A 57 4.45 -8.58 -1.62
N ARG A 58 3.78 -8.52 -0.47
CA ARG A 58 3.75 -7.34 0.40
C ARG A 58 4.43 -7.65 1.73
N SER A 59 5.23 -6.72 2.23
CA SER A 59 5.87 -6.84 3.55
C SER A 59 6.24 -5.46 4.12
N LYS A 60 7.03 -5.44 5.19
CA LYS A 60 7.64 -4.25 5.78
C LYS A 60 9.14 -4.22 5.53
N TYR A 61 9.63 -3.11 5.02
CA TYR A 61 11.06 -2.80 4.92
C TYR A 61 11.29 -1.42 5.53
N LYS A 62 12.24 -1.29 6.47
CA LYS A 62 12.49 -0.05 7.23
C LYS A 62 11.20 0.60 7.78
N ASN A 63 10.33 -0.25 8.36
CA ASN A 63 9.04 0.13 8.94
C ASN A 63 7.98 0.67 7.94
N GLN A 64 8.25 0.61 6.63
CA GLN A 64 7.32 1.02 5.57
C GLN A 64 6.73 -0.19 4.86
N THR A 65 5.47 -0.11 4.45
CA THR A 65 4.86 -1.14 3.59
C THR A 65 5.49 -1.05 2.20
N VAL A 66 6.00 -2.18 1.71
CA VAL A 66 6.59 -2.31 0.38
C VAL A 66 5.97 -3.47 -0.37
N PHE A 67 5.97 -3.36 -1.70
CA PHE A 67 5.67 -4.43 -2.62
C PHE A 67 6.97 -4.94 -3.24
N ILE A 68 7.17 -6.25 -3.17
CA ILE A 68 8.38 -6.95 -3.57
C ILE A 68 8.08 -7.67 -4.87
N LEU A 69 8.63 -7.18 -5.98
CA LEU A 69 8.62 -7.87 -7.25
C LEU A 69 9.84 -8.79 -7.34
N SER A 70 9.61 -10.08 -7.50
CA SER A 70 10.68 -11.10 -7.54
C SER A 70 10.32 -12.24 -8.49
N SER A 71 11.29 -13.11 -8.78
CA SER A 71 11.01 -14.37 -9.47
C SER A 71 10.17 -15.29 -8.59
N CYS A 72 9.23 -16.05 -9.17
CA CYS A 72 8.60 -17.17 -8.46
C CYS A 72 9.34 -18.51 -8.67
N ASP A 73 10.35 -18.55 -9.53
CA ASP A 73 11.21 -19.71 -9.72
C ASP A 73 12.31 -19.73 -8.64
N PRO A 74 12.36 -20.75 -7.78
CA PRO A 74 13.36 -20.85 -6.70
C PRO A 74 14.79 -21.05 -7.21
N LEU A 75 14.97 -21.45 -8.48
CA LEU A 75 16.29 -21.60 -9.10
C LEU A 75 16.79 -20.31 -9.75
N ALA A 76 15.91 -19.31 -9.92
CA ALA A 76 16.29 -18.05 -10.51
C ALA A 76 17.05 -17.17 -9.51
N ILE A 77 18.28 -16.80 -9.86
CA ILE A 77 19.05 -15.81 -9.11
C ILE A 77 18.62 -14.42 -9.58
N GLY A 78 17.98 -13.65 -8.69
CA GLY A 78 17.53 -12.31 -9.02
C GLY A 78 17.40 -11.41 -7.79
N ILE A 79 17.78 -10.15 -7.96
CA ILE A 79 17.61 -9.13 -6.92
C ILE A 79 16.15 -8.65 -6.97
N PRO A 80 15.40 -8.69 -5.85
CA PRO A 80 14.03 -8.23 -5.84
C PRO A 80 13.96 -6.71 -6.03
N VAL A 81 12.91 -6.25 -6.71
CA VAL A 81 12.62 -4.82 -6.88
C VAL A 81 11.54 -4.42 -5.88
N LEU A 82 11.82 -3.39 -5.08
CA LEU A 82 10.89 -2.89 -4.07
C LEU A 82 10.15 -1.66 -4.58
N TYR A 83 8.84 -1.62 -4.36
CA TYR A 83 7.98 -0.47 -4.61
C TYR A 83 7.34 -0.01 -3.30
N ASN A 84 7.24 1.30 -3.11
CA ASN A 84 6.49 1.85 -1.99
C ASN A 84 4.97 1.75 -2.26
N CYS A 85 4.18 2.22 -1.28
CA CYS A 85 2.73 2.24 -1.33
C CYS A 85 2.13 2.97 -2.55
N GLU A 86 2.84 3.99 -3.03
CA GLU A 86 2.43 4.87 -4.14
C GLU A 86 2.84 4.30 -5.51
N GLY A 87 3.58 3.19 -5.52
CA GLY A 87 4.11 2.57 -6.75
C GLY A 87 5.46 3.13 -7.18
N ASN A 88 6.12 3.93 -6.35
CA ASN A 88 7.46 4.42 -6.61
C ASN A 88 8.49 3.33 -6.30
N GLN A 89 9.38 3.03 -7.24
CA GLN A 89 10.46 2.09 -7.01
C GLN A 89 11.45 2.67 -5.99
N LEU A 90 11.78 1.89 -4.96
CA LEU A 90 12.83 2.23 -4.01
C LEU A 90 14.20 2.03 -4.66
N LYS A 91 15.04 3.05 -4.60
CA LYS A 91 16.45 2.97 -5.00
C LYS A 91 17.26 2.60 -3.77
N LEU A 92 17.69 1.34 -3.70
CA LEU A 92 18.55 0.84 -2.64
C LEU A 92 20.01 0.90 -3.08
N THR A 93 20.90 1.18 -2.15
CA THR A 93 22.34 1.02 -2.29
C THR A 93 22.73 -0.46 -2.28
N ASP A 94 23.93 -0.78 -2.76
CA ASP A 94 24.43 -2.16 -2.74
C ASP A 94 24.46 -2.74 -1.32
N ALA A 95 24.88 -1.93 -0.34
CA ALA A 95 24.89 -2.32 1.06
C ALA A 95 23.49 -2.64 1.60
N GLU A 96 22.46 -1.93 1.15
CA GLU A 96 21.07 -2.21 1.52
C GLU A 96 20.55 -3.49 0.86
N TYR A 97 20.94 -3.79 -0.38
CA TYR A 97 20.60 -5.07 -1.00
C TYR A 97 21.28 -6.26 -0.29
N GLN A 98 22.54 -6.11 0.11
CA GLN A 98 23.26 -7.14 0.86
C GLN A 98 22.67 -7.40 2.25
N ASN A 99 21.98 -6.40 2.82
CA ASN A 99 21.35 -6.48 4.14
C ASN A 99 19.82 -6.36 4.03
N LEU A 100 19.23 -6.89 2.96
CA LEU A 100 17.80 -6.80 2.73
C LEU A 100 17.04 -7.60 3.80
N GLY A 101 16.47 -6.89 4.77
CA GLY A 101 15.72 -7.46 5.88
C GLY A 101 14.26 -7.01 5.87
N PHE A 102 13.35 -7.97 5.70
CA PHE A 102 11.92 -7.73 5.87
C PHE A 102 11.53 -7.95 7.33
N THR A 103 10.80 -7.00 7.91
CA THR A 103 10.39 -7.06 9.33
C THR A 103 8.92 -7.46 9.51
N GLY A 104 8.16 -7.53 8.42
CA GLY A 104 6.77 -7.98 8.42
C GLY A 104 6.63 -9.38 7.83
N GLY A 105 5.50 -10.03 8.11
CA GLY A 105 5.11 -11.23 7.37
C GLY A 105 5.11 -10.95 5.86
N ILE A 106 5.60 -11.91 5.08
CA ILE A 106 5.58 -11.82 3.62
C ILE A 106 4.24 -12.39 3.14
N GLU A 107 3.40 -11.52 2.61
CA GLU A 107 2.09 -11.86 2.06
C GLU A 107 2.19 -11.95 0.55
N LEU A 108 1.91 -13.11 -0.03
CA LEU A 108 1.81 -13.24 -1.48
C LEU A 108 0.56 -12.51 -1.98
N ILE A 109 0.73 -11.54 -2.87
CA ILE A 109 -0.38 -10.79 -3.47
C ILE A 109 -0.76 -11.38 -4.82
N TRP A 110 0.24 -11.73 -5.63
CA TRP A 110 0.00 -12.22 -6.99
C TRP A 110 1.23 -12.98 -7.53
N LYS A 111 1.00 -13.94 -8.44
CA LYS A 111 2.02 -14.61 -9.27
C LYS A 111 1.40 -15.06 -10.60
N ASN A 112 2.21 -15.18 -11.67
CA ASN A 112 1.73 -15.65 -12.98
C ASN A 112 1.89 -17.15 -13.27
N LYS A 113 2.66 -17.88 -12.46
CA LYS A 113 2.92 -19.32 -12.61
C LYS A 113 2.98 -19.99 -11.23
#